data_AF-A0A179FPR3-F1
#
_entry.id   AF-A0A179FPR3-F1
#
_cell.length_a   1.000
_cell.length_b   1.000
_cell.length_c   1.000
_cell.angle_alpha   90.00
_cell.angle_beta   90.00
_cell.angle_gamma   90.00
#
_symmetry.space_group_name_H-M   'P 1'
#
loop_
_entity.id
_entity.type
_entity.pdbx_description
1 polymer ?
#
loop_
_entity_poly.entity_id
_entity_poly.type
_entity_poly.pdbx_seq_one_letter_code
_entity_poly.pdbx_strand_id
1 'polypeptide(L)'
;MAAEEEHEGASTKEILIEACRRNNTDLLTEILQGKPDAEITALLNNTTTVMGNHLYHEAASRGNYEIIDLLLDQPSFECDPLNRQEGDTPLHTAIRWLNAEPPAQRAFGKALIEMMLEAGSNPRVKNKGGLTALQLVDPRNTELRELIQQHEYTNQNAGDFIVVDEPAAKNNNNHVVDESDEDAEFSGSDDEERAEWERRRKEKKRA
;
A
#
# COMPACT_ATOMS: atom_id res chain seq x y z
N MET A 1 -30.16 -18.76 -48.46
CA MET A 1 -29.02 -19.03 -47.56
C MET A 1 -28.81 -17.75 -46.79
N ALA A 2 -29.22 -17.73 -45.53
CA ALA A 2 -28.99 -16.58 -44.66
C ALA A 2 -27.50 -16.56 -44.33
N ALA A 3 -26.87 -15.40 -44.51
CA ALA A 3 -25.51 -15.17 -44.08
C ALA A 3 -25.43 -15.44 -42.57
N GLU A 4 -24.57 -16.38 -42.18
CA GLU A 4 -24.13 -16.51 -40.80
C GLU A 4 -23.36 -15.23 -40.49
N GLU A 5 -24.02 -14.29 -39.81
CA GLU A 5 -23.34 -13.20 -39.13
C GLU A 5 -22.50 -13.84 -38.01
N GLU A 6 -21.23 -14.17 -38.33
CA GLU A 6 -20.18 -14.35 -37.33
C GLU A 6 -20.16 -13.07 -36.48
N HIS A 7 -20.87 -13.11 -35.36
CA HIS A 7 -20.71 -12.12 -34.32
C HIS A 7 -19.29 -12.32 -33.80
N GLU A 8 -18.37 -11.42 -34.14
CA GLU A 8 -17.10 -11.28 -33.43
C GLU A 8 -17.43 -11.23 -31.93
N GLY A 9 -17.13 -12.33 -31.23
CA GLY A 9 -17.37 -12.42 -29.80
C GLY A 9 -16.62 -11.33 -29.06
N ALA A 10 -17.07 -11.01 -27.85
CA ALA A 10 -16.38 -10.04 -26.99
C ALA A 10 -14.89 -10.41 -26.85
N SER A 11 -14.01 -9.40 -26.97
CA SER A 11 -12.58 -9.60 -26.75
C SER A 11 -12.34 -10.15 -25.35
N THR A 12 -11.31 -10.98 -25.16
CA THR A 12 -10.93 -11.50 -23.83
C THR A 12 -10.79 -10.38 -22.80
N LYS A 13 -10.29 -9.20 -23.20
CA LYS A 13 -10.20 -8.00 -22.35
C LYS A 13 -11.58 -7.50 -21.90
N GLU A 14 -12.54 -7.49 -22.81
CA GLU A 14 -13.91 -7.05 -22.53
C GLU A 14 -14.64 -8.03 -21.62
N ILE A 15 -14.43 -9.34 -21.83
CA ILE A 15 -15.01 -10.38 -20.98
C ILE A 15 -14.47 -10.26 -19.55
N LEU A 16 -13.16 -10.01 -19.37
CA LEU A 16 -12.56 -9.77 -18.05
C LEU A 16 -13.12 -8.53 -17.36
N ILE A 17 -13.27 -7.43 -18.11
CA ILE A 17 -13.88 -6.20 -17.60
C ILE A 17 -15.31 -6.47 -17.15
N GLU A 18 -16.08 -7.22 -17.95
CA GLU A 18 -17.46 -7.56 -17.62
C GLU A 18 -17.56 -8.51 -16.42
N ALA A 19 -16.64 -9.48 -16.30
CA ALA A 19 -16.52 -10.32 -15.12
C ALA A 19 -16.33 -9.46 -13.86
N CYS A 20 -15.37 -8.52 -13.90
CA CYS A 20 -15.09 -7.58 -12.81
C CYS A 20 -16.29 -6.70 -12.47
N ARG A 21 -17.09 -6.28 -13.46
CA ARG A 21 -18.29 -5.46 -13.24
C ARG A 21 -19.44 -6.22 -12.58
N ARG A 22 -19.61 -7.50 -12.95
CA ARG A 22 -20.71 -8.35 -12.47
C ARG A 22 -20.36 -9.18 -11.25
N ASN A 23 -19.15 -9.04 -10.71
CA ASN A 23 -18.64 -9.90 -9.64
C ASN A 23 -18.68 -11.39 -10.03
N ASN A 24 -18.40 -11.70 -11.31
CA ASN A 24 -18.49 -13.07 -11.83
C ASN A 24 -17.12 -13.75 -11.73
N THR A 25 -16.86 -14.37 -10.57
CA THR A 25 -15.61 -15.08 -10.27
C THR A 25 -15.44 -16.35 -11.11
N ASP A 26 -16.53 -17.03 -11.46
CA ASP A 26 -16.51 -18.23 -12.29
C ASP A 26 -15.99 -17.91 -13.70
N LEU A 27 -16.53 -16.86 -14.31
CA LEU A 27 -16.11 -16.40 -15.63
C LEU A 27 -14.64 -15.93 -15.61
N LEU A 28 -14.22 -15.22 -14.57
CA LEU A 28 -12.82 -14.83 -14.42
C LEU A 28 -11.92 -16.07 -14.36
N THR A 29 -12.26 -17.04 -13.50
CA THR A 29 -11.50 -18.28 -13.34
C THR A 29 -11.43 -19.08 -14.64
N GLU A 30 -12.54 -19.19 -15.37
CA GLU A 30 -12.59 -19.88 -16.68
C GLU A 30 -11.63 -19.26 -17.70
N ILE A 31 -11.56 -17.91 -17.76
CA ILE A 31 -10.66 -17.21 -18.69
C ILE A 31 -9.18 -17.42 -18.31
N LEU A 32 -8.89 -17.47 -17.01
CA LEU A 32 -7.54 -17.65 -16.50
C LEU A 32 -7.08 -19.12 -16.53
N GLN A 33 -8.02 -20.07 -16.56
CA GLN A 33 -7.71 -21.50 -16.51
C GLN A 33 -6.84 -21.96 -17.69
N GLY A 34 -5.77 -22.70 -17.39
CA GLY A 34 -4.87 -23.27 -18.39
C GLY A 34 -3.89 -22.27 -19.02
N LYS A 35 -3.86 -21.02 -18.56
CA LYS A 35 -2.85 -20.03 -18.93
C LYS A 35 -1.65 -20.09 -17.99
N PRO A 36 -0.43 -19.78 -18.48
CA PRO A 36 0.72 -19.65 -17.61
C PRO A 36 0.60 -18.39 -16.74
N ASP A 37 1.11 -18.45 -15.50
CA ASP A 37 1.02 -17.36 -14.51
C ASP A 37 1.49 -16.01 -15.08
N ALA A 38 2.59 -16.00 -15.84
CA ALA A 38 3.11 -14.79 -16.46
C ALA A 38 2.13 -14.15 -17.46
N GLU A 39 1.37 -14.95 -18.20
CA GLU A 39 0.32 -14.45 -19.11
C GLU A 39 -0.87 -13.92 -18.31
N ILE A 40 -1.27 -14.62 -17.24
CA ILE A 40 -2.35 -14.18 -16.34
C ILE A 40 -2.02 -12.81 -15.75
N THR A 41 -0.86 -12.66 -15.11
CA THR A 41 -0.41 -11.39 -14.52
C THR A 41 -0.37 -10.27 -15.57
N ALA A 42 0.21 -10.54 -16.75
CA ALA A 42 0.28 -9.54 -17.82
C ALA A 42 -1.11 -9.14 -18.31
N LEU A 43 -2.03 -10.09 -18.43
CA LEU A 43 -3.39 -9.86 -18.89
C LEU A 43 -4.20 -9.08 -17.85
N LEU A 44 -4.07 -9.39 -16.56
CA LEU A 44 -4.79 -8.68 -15.50
C LEU A 44 -4.28 -7.25 -15.29
N ASN A 45 -2.95 -7.07 -15.23
CA ASN A 45 -2.36 -5.75 -14.96
C ASN A 45 -2.49 -4.78 -16.15
N ASN A 46 -2.41 -5.28 -17.39
CA ASN A 46 -2.46 -4.43 -18.60
C ASN A 46 -3.86 -4.26 -19.20
N THR A 47 -4.87 -4.96 -18.70
CA THR A 47 -6.25 -4.78 -19.18
C THR A 47 -6.85 -3.52 -18.59
N THR A 48 -7.13 -2.56 -19.47
CA THR A 48 -7.77 -1.29 -19.11
C THR A 48 -9.01 -1.05 -19.95
N THR A 49 -10.02 -0.42 -19.36
CA THR A 49 -11.20 0.05 -20.09
C THR A 49 -10.87 1.23 -21.01
N VAL A 50 -11.82 1.62 -21.88
CA VAL A 50 -11.71 2.84 -22.70
C VAL A 50 -11.51 4.11 -21.88
N MET A 51 -11.96 4.09 -20.62
CA MET A 51 -11.79 5.18 -19.65
C MET A 51 -10.41 5.16 -18.96
N GLY A 52 -9.59 4.13 -19.23
CA GLY A 52 -8.30 3.93 -18.60
C GLY A 52 -8.39 3.44 -17.15
N ASN A 53 -9.48 2.74 -16.80
CA ASN A 53 -9.60 2.04 -15.53
C ASN A 53 -9.04 0.62 -15.68
N HIS A 54 -8.23 0.17 -14.74
CA HIS A 54 -7.81 -1.24 -14.68
C HIS A 54 -8.95 -2.12 -14.17
N LEU A 55 -8.86 -3.43 -14.36
CA LEU A 55 -9.82 -4.40 -13.82
C LEU A 55 -10.10 -4.17 -12.33
N TYR A 56 -9.05 -3.90 -11.56
CA TYR A 56 -9.15 -3.63 -10.13
C TYR A 56 -10.03 -2.40 -9.81
N HIS A 57 -9.93 -1.34 -10.61
CA HIS A 57 -10.79 -0.15 -10.44
C HIS A 57 -12.26 -0.46 -10.76
N GLU A 58 -12.52 -1.24 -11.80
CA GLU A 58 -13.90 -1.59 -12.18
C GLU A 58 -14.56 -2.43 -11.10
N ALA A 59 -13.83 -3.37 -10.50
CA ALA A 59 -14.32 -4.14 -9.36
C ALA A 59 -14.53 -3.26 -8.11
N ALA A 60 -13.56 -2.40 -7.78
CA ALA A 60 -13.62 -1.49 -6.63
C ALA A 60 -14.75 -0.46 -6.75
N SER A 61 -15.07 0.00 -7.96
CA SER A 61 -16.14 0.98 -8.22
C SER A 61 -17.55 0.50 -7.87
N ARG A 62 -17.70 -0.82 -7.66
CA ARG A 62 -18.96 -1.48 -7.35
C ARG A 62 -18.94 -2.21 -6.01
N GLY A 63 -17.81 -2.20 -5.31
CA GLY A 63 -17.62 -2.96 -4.08
C GLY A 63 -17.70 -4.47 -4.27
N ASN A 64 -17.29 -4.98 -5.44
CA ASN A 64 -17.35 -6.41 -5.76
C ASN A 64 -16.25 -7.16 -5.00
N TYR A 65 -16.58 -7.62 -3.78
CA TYR A 65 -15.63 -8.19 -2.83
C TYR A 65 -14.97 -9.47 -3.36
N GLU A 66 -15.77 -10.43 -3.81
CA GLU A 66 -15.31 -11.77 -4.18
C GLU A 66 -14.37 -11.76 -5.39
N ILE A 67 -14.64 -10.90 -6.37
CA ILE A 67 -13.72 -10.77 -7.51
C ILE A 67 -12.45 -10.00 -7.16
N ILE A 68 -12.51 -9.06 -6.21
CA ILE A 68 -11.31 -8.38 -5.72
C ILE A 68 -10.41 -9.37 -4.99
N ASP A 69 -10.98 -10.20 -4.12
CA ASP A 69 -10.27 -11.27 -3.43
C ASP A 69 -9.55 -12.18 -4.42
N LEU A 70 -10.27 -12.66 -5.45
CA LEU A 70 -9.68 -13.53 -6.48
C LEU A 70 -8.59 -12.85 -7.33
N LEU A 71 -8.71 -11.54 -7.57
CA LEU A 71 -7.69 -10.75 -8.27
C LEU A 71 -6.43 -10.58 -7.41
N LEU A 72 -6.60 -10.30 -6.12
CA LEU A 72 -5.52 -10.12 -5.15
C LEU A 72 -4.75 -11.42 -4.87
N ASP A 73 -5.43 -12.56 -4.96
CA ASP A 73 -4.80 -13.90 -4.86
C ASP A 73 -3.86 -14.22 -6.03
N GLN A 74 -3.91 -13.47 -7.13
CA GLN A 74 -3.06 -13.75 -8.29
C GLN A 74 -1.60 -13.33 -8.05
N PRO A 75 -0.63 -14.15 -8.48
CA PRO A 75 0.78 -13.83 -8.29
C PRO A 75 1.16 -12.55 -9.04
N SER A 76 1.91 -11.67 -8.36
CA SER A 76 2.42 -10.41 -8.93
C SER A 76 1.35 -9.47 -9.48
N PHE A 77 0.14 -9.51 -8.91
CA PHE A 77 -0.92 -8.57 -9.24
C PHE A 77 -0.59 -7.16 -8.73
N GLU A 78 -0.79 -6.15 -9.57
CA GLU A 78 -0.50 -4.75 -9.24
C GLU A 78 -1.64 -4.15 -8.39
N CYS A 79 -1.30 -3.72 -7.17
CA CYS A 79 -2.27 -3.27 -6.18
C CYS A 79 -2.60 -1.77 -6.27
N ASP A 80 -1.67 -0.95 -6.77
CA ASP A 80 -1.83 0.51 -6.83
C ASP A 80 -1.76 1.09 -8.27
N PRO A 81 -2.43 0.49 -9.28
CA PRO A 81 -2.48 1.10 -10.60
C PRO A 81 -3.22 2.43 -10.54
N LEU A 82 -2.82 3.42 -11.34
CA LEU A 82 -3.48 4.73 -11.39
C LEU A 82 -4.43 4.82 -12.59
N ASN A 83 -5.68 5.20 -12.35
CA ASN A 83 -6.61 5.42 -13.45
C ASN A 83 -6.25 6.66 -14.30
N ARG A 84 -6.68 6.64 -15.57
CA ARG A 84 -6.37 7.74 -16.50
C ARG A 84 -7.10 9.03 -16.18
N GLN A 85 -8.34 8.99 -15.66
CA GLN A 85 -9.16 10.18 -15.46
C GLN A 85 -8.68 11.00 -14.26
N GLU A 86 -8.78 10.43 -13.07
CA GLU A 86 -8.56 11.12 -11.79
C GLU A 86 -7.17 10.84 -11.19
N GLY A 87 -6.43 9.87 -11.73
CA GLY A 87 -5.25 9.30 -11.06
C GLY A 87 -5.60 8.62 -9.74
N ASP A 88 -6.83 8.17 -9.57
CA ASP A 88 -7.24 7.41 -8.40
C ASP A 88 -6.59 6.01 -8.45
N THR A 89 -6.22 5.48 -7.29
CA THR A 89 -5.91 4.04 -7.13
C THR A 89 -7.22 3.25 -6.95
N PRO A 90 -7.20 1.90 -7.01
CA PRO A 90 -8.37 1.10 -6.69
C PRO A 90 -8.90 1.39 -5.29
N LEU A 91 -7.99 1.65 -4.32
CA LEU A 91 -8.36 2.02 -2.96
C LEU A 91 -9.13 3.36 -2.89
N HIS A 92 -8.74 4.37 -3.66
CA HIS A 92 -9.52 5.62 -3.77
C HIS A 92 -10.92 5.34 -4.34
N THR A 93 -10.99 4.47 -5.34
CA THR A 93 -12.24 4.10 -6.02
C THR A 93 -13.20 3.38 -5.08
N ALA A 94 -12.69 2.44 -4.27
CA ALA A 94 -13.48 1.73 -3.26
C ALA A 94 -14.04 2.68 -2.18
N ILE A 95 -13.25 3.66 -1.73
CA ILE A 95 -13.69 4.65 -0.75
C ILE A 95 -14.79 5.56 -1.34
N ARG A 96 -14.65 5.98 -2.60
CA ARG A 96 -15.69 6.77 -3.29
C ARG A 96 -16.98 5.98 -3.43
N TRP A 97 -16.89 4.70 -3.79
CA TRP A 97 -18.04 3.81 -3.83
C TRP A 97 -18.71 3.73 -2.46
N LEU A 98 -17.96 3.44 -1.40
CA LEU A 98 -18.51 3.34 -0.04
C LEU A 98 -19.15 4.66 0.44
N ASN A 99 -18.59 5.81 0.08
CA ASN A 99 -19.17 7.11 0.42
C ASN A 99 -20.51 7.37 -0.30
N ALA A 100 -20.74 6.74 -1.45
CA ALA A 100 -22.01 6.85 -2.19
C ALA A 100 -23.08 5.88 -1.66
N GLU A 101 -22.67 4.80 -0.99
CA GLU A 101 -23.54 3.79 -0.42
C GLU A 101 -24.17 4.24 0.93
N PRO A 102 -25.31 3.65 1.33
CA PRO A 102 -25.95 4.00 2.59
C PRO A 102 -25.09 3.55 3.78
N PRO A 103 -25.25 4.18 4.96
CA PRO A 103 -24.48 3.84 6.16
C PRO A 103 -24.52 2.36 6.58
N ALA A 104 -25.55 1.61 6.17
CA ALA A 104 -25.66 0.17 6.41
C ALA A 104 -24.52 -0.63 5.75
N GLN A 105 -23.96 -0.14 4.63
CA GLN A 105 -22.87 -0.80 3.91
C GLN A 105 -21.48 -0.48 4.49
N ARG A 106 -21.39 0.37 5.52
CA ARG A 106 -20.10 0.77 6.11
C ARG A 106 -19.30 -0.41 6.66
N ALA A 107 -19.97 -1.36 7.30
CA ALA A 107 -19.31 -2.55 7.82
C ALA A 107 -18.72 -3.40 6.68
N PHE A 108 -19.47 -3.58 5.60
CA PHE A 108 -19.01 -4.31 4.42
C PHE A 108 -17.86 -3.57 3.71
N GLY A 109 -18.00 -2.28 3.43
CA GLY A 109 -16.95 -1.52 2.78
C GLY A 109 -15.69 -1.37 3.63
N LYS A 110 -15.82 -1.37 4.96
CA LYS A 110 -14.66 -1.45 5.87
C LYS A 110 -13.91 -2.77 5.68
N ALA A 111 -14.60 -3.91 5.69
CA ALA A 111 -13.98 -5.22 5.46
C ALA A 111 -13.33 -5.31 4.07
N LEU A 112 -13.99 -4.76 3.03
CA LEU A 112 -13.41 -4.66 1.70
C LEU A 112 -12.08 -3.88 1.70
N ILE A 113 -12.07 -2.70 2.34
CA ILE A 113 -10.89 -1.84 2.38
C ILE A 113 -9.79 -2.47 3.25
N GLU A 114 -10.14 -3.13 4.35
CA GLU A 114 -9.22 -3.91 5.18
C GLU A 114 -8.48 -4.96 4.36
N MET A 115 -9.21 -5.81 3.62
CA MET A 115 -8.63 -6.80 2.71
C MET A 115 -7.69 -6.17 1.66
N MET A 116 -8.08 -5.04 1.06
CA MET A 116 -7.22 -4.34 0.09
C MET A 116 -5.92 -3.83 0.73
N LEU A 117 -5.99 -3.28 1.94
CA LEU A 117 -4.82 -2.82 2.69
C LEU A 117 -3.91 -3.98 3.12
N GLU A 118 -4.49 -5.10 3.54
CA GLU A 118 -3.77 -6.33 3.89
C GLU A 118 -3.06 -6.95 2.69
N ALA A 119 -3.67 -6.88 1.49
CA ALA A 119 -3.06 -7.32 0.25
C ALA A 119 -1.95 -6.39 -0.26
N GLY A 120 -1.74 -5.24 0.39
CA GLY A 120 -0.62 -4.33 0.10
C GLY A 120 -0.97 -3.05 -0.64
N SER A 121 -2.26 -2.72 -0.81
CA SER A 121 -2.65 -1.40 -1.36
C SER A 121 -2.12 -0.26 -0.49
N ASN A 122 -1.49 0.74 -1.11
CA ASN A 122 -0.87 1.83 -0.40
C ASN A 122 -1.84 3.03 -0.22
N PRO A 123 -2.26 3.34 1.02
CA PRO A 123 -3.18 4.47 1.28
C PRO A 123 -2.55 5.86 1.11
N ARG A 124 -1.22 5.95 0.99
CA ARG A 124 -0.47 7.22 0.90
C ARG A 124 -0.36 7.75 -0.52
N VAL A 125 -0.68 6.92 -1.51
CA VAL A 125 -0.67 7.34 -2.92
C VAL A 125 -1.63 8.50 -3.08
N LYS A 126 -1.20 9.53 -3.82
CA LYS A 126 -2.01 10.71 -4.09
C LYS A 126 -2.58 10.63 -5.49
N ASN A 127 -3.86 10.94 -5.62
CA ASN A 127 -4.46 11.12 -6.93
C ASN A 127 -4.03 12.42 -7.61
N LYS A 128 -4.55 12.71 -8.82
CA LYS A 128 -4.24 13.98 -9.52
C LYS A 128 -4.72 15.22 -8.75
N GLY A 129 -5.74 15.06 -7.90
CA GLY A 129 -6.18 16.10 -6.98
C GLY A 129 -5.26 16.31 -5.77
N GLY A 130 -4.19 15.52 -5.63
CA GLY A 130 -3.28 15.56 -4.50
C GLY A 130 -3.86 14.98 -3.21
N LEU A 131 -5.01 14.30 -3.30
CA LEU A 131 -5.71 13.70 -2.18
C LEU A 131 -5.27 12.25 -2.01
N THR A 132 -5.13 11.83 -0.75
CA THR A 132 -4.88 10.44 -0.34
C THR A 132 -6.20 9.71 -0.09
N ALA A 133 -6.15 8.38 -0.02
CA ALA A 133 -7.29 7.53 0.31
C ALA A 133 -7.96 7.97 1.62
N LEU A 134 -7.17 8.21 2.68
CA LEU A 134 -7.65 8.67 3.98
C LEU A 134 -8.42 10.01 3.92
N GLN A 135 -7.99 10.93 3.05
CA GLN A 135 -8.61 12.24 2.90
C GLN A 135 -9.96 12.16 2.16
N LEU A 136 -10.21 11.10 1.39
CA LEU A 136 -11.50 10.89 0.73
C LEU A 136 -12.55 10.27 1.64
N VAL A 137 -12.18 9.65 2.77
CA VAL A 137 -13.14 8.99 3.68
C VAL A 137 -14.12 9.99 4.30
N ASP A 138 -15.42 9.66 4.28
CA ASP A 138 -16.46 10.43 4.99
C ASP A 138 -16.04 10.68 6.45
N PRO A 139 -15.95 11.94 6.92
CA PRO A 139 -15.63 12.26 8.31
C PRO A 139 -16.51 11.58 9.36
N ARG A 140 -17.73 11.16 8.99
CA ARG A 140 -18.65 10.44 9.87
C ARG A 140 -18.29 8.96 10.05
N ASN A 141 -17.45 8.41 9.17
CA ASN A 141 -16.97 7.03 9.26
C ASN A 141 -15.62 7.01 9.99
N THR A 142 -15.67 7.20 11.30
CA THR A 142 -14.46 7.24 12.15
C THR A 142 -13.72 5.91 12.13
N GLU A 143 -14.45 4.79 12.12
CA GLU A 143 -13.85 3.45 12.10
C GLU A 143 -12.98 3.20 10.87
N LEU A 144 -13.43 3.62 9.69
CA LEU A 144 -12.64 3.45 8.48
C LEU A 144 -11.39 4.34 8.47
N ARG A 145 -11.50 5.55 9.02
CA ARG A 145 -10.35 6.45 9.16
C ARG A 145 -9.31 5.85 10.10
N GLU A 146 -9.75 5.31 11.23
CA GLU A 146 -8.88 4.64 12.20
C GLU A 146 -8.19 3.42 11.59
N LEU A 147 -8.92 2.60 10.83
CA LEU A 147 -8.36 1.43 10.11
C LEU A 147 -7.23 1.84 9.16
N ILE A 148 -7.48 2.83 8.28
CA ILE A 148 -6.47 3.28 7.31
C ILE A 148 -5.26 3.88 8.03
N GLN A 149 -5.49 4.69 9.07
CA GLN A 149 -4.40 5.26 9.88
C GLN A 149 -3.57 4.17 10.54
N GLN A 150 -4.20 3.15 11.12
CA GLN A 150 -3.50 2.03 11.75
C GLN A 150 -2.62 1.26 10.74
N HIS A 151 -3.13 1.01 9.53
CA HIS A 151 -2.32 0.42 8.45
C HIS A 151 -1.19 1.34 8.02
N GLU A 152 -1.40 2.65 7.93
CA GLU A 152 -0.33 3.62 7.62
C GLU A 152 0.80 3.61 8.65
N TYR A 153 0.48 3.51 9.95
CA TYR A 153 1.50 3.40 11.00
C TYR A 153 2.22 2.06 10.94
N THR A 154 1.48 0.96 10.76
CA THR A 154 2.06 -0.38 10.67
C THR A 154 3.04 -0.48 9.50
N ASN A 155 2.69 0.09 8.35
CA ASN A 155 3.53 0.07 7.16
C ASN A 155 4.79 0.97 7.32
N GLN A 156 4.71 2.06 8.09
CA GLN A 156 5.87 2.89 8.43
C GLN A 156 6.84 2.14 9.35
N ASN A 157 6.31 1.47 10.37
CA ASN A 157 7.11 0.79 11.37
C ASN A 157 7.74 -0.50 10.84
N ALA A 158 7.13 -1.14 9.84
CA ALA A 158 7.72 -2.26 9.12
C ALA A 158 8.99 -1.86 8.34
N GLY A 159 9.15 -0.58 7.97
CA GLY A 159 10.32 -0.04 7.29
C GLY A 159 11.45 0.44 8.22
N ASP A 160 11.21 0.51 9.53
CA ASP A 160 12.15 1.05 10.54
C ASP A 160 12.55 -0.01 11.58
N PHE A 161 12.83 -1.23 11.13
CA PHE A 161 13.53 -2.20 11.97
C PHE A 161 15.02 -1.89 11.94
N ILE A 162 15.44 -0.87 12.71
CA ILE A 162 16.82 -0.81 13.17
C ILE A 162 16.99 -2.03 14.07
N VAL A 163 17.66 -3.06 13.55
CA VAL A 163 18.27 -4.10 14.38
C VAL A 163 19.22 -3.37 15.31
N VAL A 164 18.75 -3.02 16.51
CA VAL A 164 19.65 -2.64 17.59
C VAL A 164 20.29 -3.96 18.00
N ASP A 165 21.40 -4.29 17.35
CA ASP A 165 22.24 -5.41 17.74
C ASP A 165 22.67 -5.14 19.18
N GLU A 166 22.08 -5.89 20.13
CA GLU A 166 22.59 -5.96 21.49
C GLU A 166 24.06 -6.36 21.42
N PRO A 167 25.00 -5.59 21.97
CA PRO A 167 26.41 -5.86 21.77
C PRO A 167 26.81 -7.11 22.56
N ALA A 168 26.88 -8.24 21.86
CA ALA A 168 27.57 -9.43 22.33
C ALA A 168 29.07 -9.13 22.41
N ALA A 169 29.57 -9.05 23.64
CA ALA A 169 30.99 -8.97 23.93
C ALA A 169 31.75 -10.16 23.29
N LYS A 170 32.72 -9.87 22.41
CA LYS A 170 34.14 -10.31 22.46
C LYS A 170 34.92 -9.99 21.17
N ASN A 171 35.87 -9.05 21.30
CA ASN A 171 37.30 -9.16 20.94
C ASN A 171 37.68 -9.50 19.48
N ASN A 172 38.23 -8.54 18.70
CA ASN A 172 39.66 -8.19 18.67
C ASN A 172 40.04 -7.38 17.39
N ASN A 173 40.71 -6.24 17.59
CA ASN A 173 41.66 -5.50 16.72
C ASN A 173 41.41 -5.26 15.22
N ASN A 174 41.17 -3.99 14.85
CA ASN A 174 42.12 -3.10 14.12
C ASN A 174 41.52 -1.66 14.06
N HIS A 175 42.02 -0.68 14.82
CA HIS A 175 42.85 0.45 14.33
C HIS A 175 42.22 1.18 13.12
N VAL A 176 41.69 2.41 13.21
CA VAL A 176 42.34 3.67 13.63
C VAL A 176 41.28 4.64 14.20
N VAL A 177 41.55 5.22 15.38
CA VAL A 177 40.78 6.32 15.98
C VAL A 177 41.40 7.65 15.55
N ASP A 178 40.62 8.49 14.88
CA ASP A 178 40.93 9.90 14.68
C ASP A 178 40.25 10.67 15.83
N GLU A 179 41.02 10.97 16.88
CA GLU A 179 40.60 11.77 18.02
C GLU A 179 40.92 13.25 17.77
N SER A 180 39.90 14.05 17.49
CA SER A 180 39.97 15.50 17.71
C SER A 180 38.59 16.11 17.97
N ASP A 181 37.94 15.71 19.07
CA ASP A 181 36.78 16.42 19.64
C ASP A 181 37.26 17.30 20.80
N GLU A 182 37.95 18.41 20.50
CA GLU A 182 38.42 19.39 21.50
C GLU A 182 37.34 20.43 21.90
N ASP A 183 36.18 20.44 21.23
CA ASP A 183 35.18 21.51 21.30
C ASP A 183 33.79 21.10 21.84
N ALA A 184 33.65 19.94 22.49
CA ALA A 184 32.37 19.58 23.11
C ALA A 184 32.06 20.51 24.30
N GLU A 185 31.02 21.37 24.21
CA GLU A 185 30.54 22.19 25.33
C GLU A 185 29.65 21.37 26.28
N PHE A 186 29.89 21.49 27.59
CA PHE A 186 29.18 20.74 28.62
C PHE A 186 27.72 21.25 28.79
N SER A 187 26.75 20.43 28.35
CA SER A 187 25.30 20.74 28.39
C SER A 187 24.59 20.29 29.67
N GLY A 188 25.31 19.78 30.68
CA GLY A 188 24.70 19.34 31.94
C GLY A 188 24.20 20.51 32.79
N SER A 189 22.96 20.40 33.29
CA SER A 189 22.35 21.38 34.20
C SER A 189 22.68 21.14 35.68
N ASP A 190 23.37 20.03 35.99
CA ASP A 190 23.70 19.62 37.36
C ASP A 190 25.17 19.96 37.71
N ASP A 191 25.38 20.48 38.92
CA ASP A 191 26.68 20.97 39.38
C ASP A 191 27.68 19.82 39.64
N GLU A 192 27.21 18.62 40.00
CA GLU A 192 28.08 17.46 40.21
C GLU A 192 28.67 16.93 38.89
N GLU A 193 27.85 16.88 37.84
CA GLU A 193 28.28 16.45 36.51
C GLU A 193 29.27 17.44 35.87
N ARG A 194 29.13 18.74 36.17
CA ARG A 194 30.05 19.78 35.69
C ARG A 194 31.45 19.59 36.26
N ALA A 195 31.55 19.29 37.55
CA ALA A 195 32.83 19.09 38.22
C ALA A 195 33.58 17.87 37.68
N GLU A 196 32.87 16.78 37.38
CA GLU A 196 33.47 15.59 36.78
C GLU A 196 33.93 15.82 35.34
N TRP A 197 33.15 16.56 34.55
CA TRP A 197 33.52 16.91 33.18
C TRP A 197 34.79 17.77 33.13
N GLU A 198 34.92 18.79 33.98
CA GLU A 198 36.13 19.62 34.04
C GLU A 198 37.35 18.82 34.49
N ARG A 199 37.20 17.88 35.43
CA ARG A 199 38.30 17.02 35.90
C ARG A 199 38.84 16.17 34.75
N ARG A 200 37.94 15.54 33.98
CA ARG A 200 38.30 14.69 32.82
C ARG A 200 38.95 15.50 31.69
N ARG A 201 38.45 16.71 31.41
CA ARG A 201 39.04 17.62 30.41
C ARG A 201 40.44 18.07 30.81
N LYS A 202 40.66 18.34 32.10
CA LYS A 202 41.97 18.75 32.63
C LYS A 202 43.00 17.61 32.66
N GLU A 203 42.55 16.36 32.86
CA GLU A 203 43.40 15.18 32.71
C GLU A 203 43.80 14.94 31.25
N LYS A 204 42.87 15.10 30.30
CA LYS A 204 43.17 15.01 28.86
C LYS A 204 44.13 16.10 28.36
N LYS A 205 44.04 17.33 28.85
CA LYS A 205 44.98 18.42 28.50
C LYS A 205 46.39 18.27 29.09
N ARG A 206 46.61 17.30 29.97
CA ARG A 206 47.89 17.06 30.64
C ARG A 206 48.61 15.81 30.13
N ALA A 207 47.95 14.98 29.32
CA ALA A 207 48.55 13.87 28.58
C ALA A 207 49.07 14.38 27.23
#